data_AF-A0A6L5EMU7-F1
#
_entry.id   AF-A0A6L5EMU7-F1
#
_cell.length_a   1.000
_cell.length_b   1.000
_cell.length_c   1.000
_cell.angle_alpha   90.00
_cell.angle_beta   90.00
_cell.angle_gamma   90.00
#
_symmetry.space_group_name_H-M   'P 1'
#
loop_
_entity.id
_entity.type
_entity.pdbx_description
1 polymer ?
#
loop_
_entity_poly.entity_id
_entity_poly.type
_entity_poly.pdbx_seq_one_letter_code
_entity_poly.pdbx_strand_id
1 'polypeptide(L)'
;MHEAEKIGHTRPTRPESVRLIARVWALVLGAELVHQVLSVVMTLWDTSALKAAAKDIAQGQAAGGEIPDSLVNAAAYLGVGLSALIALGVVALLAWMLKLLSSGHRRAAVARRAIMIFAFYFAVRAAMVVTLVPGSTGVPVGFYAVDGSVQILAGVGAAVTLVFVFRRETLAWTGEIKGAE
;
A
#
# COMPACT_ATOMS: atom_id res chain seq x y z
N MET A 1 -26.26 -51.69 -13.53
CA MET A 1 -25.55 -50.62 -14.28
C MET A 1 -26.42 -49.37 -14.28
N HIS A 2 -26.26 -48.47 -13.31
CA HIS A 2 -26.63 -47.06 -13.43
C HIS A 2 -26.22 -46.35 -12.13
N GLU A 3 -24.92 -46.20 -11.94
CA GLU A 3 -24.39 -45.25 -10.96
C GLU A 3 -23.82 -44.11 -11.80
N ALA A 4 -24.70 -43.17 -12.15
CA ALA A 4 -24.30 -41.95 -12.82
C ALA A 4 -23.50 -41.12 -11.81
N GLU A 5 -22.18 -41.18 -11.99
CA GLU A 5 -21.16 -40.36 -11.39
C GLU A 5 -21.67 -38.91 -11.24
N LYS A 6 -21.98 -38.52 -10.00
CA LYS A 6 -22.21 -37.12 -9.64
C LYS A 6 -20.90 -36.40 -9.92
N ILE A 7 -20.80 -35.78 -11.10
CA ILE A 7 -19.77 -34.81 -11.43
C ILE A 7 -19.97 -33.63 -10.48
N GLY A 8 -19.40 -33.73 -9.29
CA GLY A 8 -19.30 -32.61 -8.38
C GLY A 8 -18.51 -31.55 -9.13
N HIS A 9 -19.15 -30.45 -9.53
CA HIS A 9 -18.46 -29.22 -9.82
C HIS A 9 -17.78 -28.76 -8.53
N THR A 10 -16.65 -29.36 -8.20
CA THR A 10 -15.73 -28.84 -7.19
C THR A 10 -15.33 -27.48 -7.70
N ARG A 11 -15.82 -26.42 -7.04
CA ARG A 11 -15.33 -25.06 -7.30
C ARG A 11 -13.81 -25.14 -7.31
N PRO A 12 -13.12 -24.57 -8.31
CA PRO A 12 -11.68 -24.70 -8.42
C PRO A 12 -11.06 -24.26 -7.10
N THR A 13 -10.38 -25.19 -6.43
CA THR A 13 -9.74 -24.93 -5.14
C THR A 13 -8.68 -23.87 -5.37
N ARG A 14 -8.67 -22.84 -4.53
CA ARG A 14 -7.74 -21.73 -4.66
C ARG A 14 -6.29 -22.24 -4.73
N PRO A 15 -5.51 -21.87 -5.76
CA PRO A 15 -4.13 -22.34 -5.88
C PRO A 15 -3.26 -21.87 -4.73
N GLU A 16 -2.19 -22.64 -4.46
CA GLU A 16 -1.27 -22.33 -3.38
C GLU A 16 -0.60 -20.97 -3.59
N SER A 17 -0.17 -20.66 -4.82
CA SER A 17 0.43 -19.36 -5.14
C SER A 17 -0.49 -18.19 -4.75
N VAL A 18 -1.79 -18.31 -5.02
CA VAL A 18 -2.80 -17.28 -4.70
C VAL A 18 -3.00 -17.20 -3.19
N ARG A 19 -2.99 -18.33 -2.47
CA ARG A 19 -3.08 -18.38 -1.01
C ARG A 19 -1.88 -17.70 -0.35
N LEU A 20 -0.67 -17.95 -0.85
CA LEU A 20 0.55 -17.30 -0.40
C LEU A 20 0.51 -15.80 -0.66
N ILE A 21 0.11 -15.37 -1.87
CA ILE A 21 -0.07 -13.95 -2.19
C ILE A 21 -0.97 -13.27 -1.15
N ALA A 22 -2.12 -13.83 -0.78
CA ALA A 22 -2.97 -13.15 0.21
C ALA A 22 -2.45 -13.15 1.63
N ARG A 23 -1.72 -14.18 2.06
CA ARG A 23 -1.10 -14.17 3.39
C ARG A 23 -0.01 -13.11 3.46
N VAL A 24 0.85 -13.07 2.45
CA VAL A 24 1.91 -12.06 2.34
C VAL A 24 1.31 -10.66 2.24
N TRP A 25 0.29 -10.46 1.40
CA TRP A 25 -0.35 -9.15 1.26
C TRP A 25 -1.13 -8.72 2.49
N ALA A 26 -1.71 -9.64 3.27
CA ALA A 26 -2.32 -9.27 4.55
C ALA A 26 -1.26 -8.67 5.49
N LEU A 27 -0.04 -9.23 5.50
CA LEU A 27 1.09 -8.67 6.24
C LEU A 27 1.56 -7.34 5.67
N VAL A 28 1.67 -7.20 4.34
CA VAL A 28 2.03 -5.93 3.69
C VAL A 28 1.03 -4.82 4.03
N LEU A 29 -0.26 -5.10 3.95
CA LEU A 29 -1.31 -4.13 4.27
C LEU A 29 -1.35 -3.80 5.76
N GLY A 30 -1.14 -4.80 6.64
CA GLY A 30 -1.03 -4.56 8.07
C GLY A 30 0.16 -3.66 8.42
N ALA A 31 1.33 -3.93 7.84
CA ALA A 31 2.52 -3.09 7.98
C ALA A 31 2.27 -1.68 7.42
N GLU A 32 1.60 -1.56 6.28
CA GLU A 32 1.27 -0.26 5.69
C GLU A 32 0.34 0.57 6.58
N LEU A 33 -0.64 -0.06 7.24
CA LEU A 33 -1.50 0.62 8.21
C LEU A 33 -0.70 1.14 9.40
N VAL A 34 0.23 0.33 9.92
CA VAL A 34 1.11 0.76 11.02
C VAL A 34 1.98 1.95 10.57
N HIS A 35 2.58 1.88 9.39
CA HIS A 35 3.35 2.97 8.80
C HIS A 35 2.52 4.27 8.67
N GLN A 36 1.28 4.17 8.17
CA GLN A 36 0.41 5.35 8.04
C GLN A 36 0.11 6.00 9.39
N VAL A 37 -0.17 5.21 10.42
CA VAL A 37 -0.39 5.73 11.78
C VAL A 37 0.88 6.41 12.31
N LEU A 38 2.03 5.76 12.20
CA LEU A 38 3.31 6.33 12.63
C LEU A 38 3.63 7.62 11.88
N SER A 39 3.47 7.64 10.56
CA SER A 39 3.70 8.81 9.72
C SER A 39 2.82 9.99 10.13
N VAL A 40 1.53 9.76 10.41
CA VAL A 40 0.63 10.83 10.87
C VAL A 40 1.03 11.33 12.25
N VAL A 41 1.32 10.42 13.19
CA VAL A 41 1.75 10.78 14.55
C VAL A 41 3.04 11.61 14.51
N MET A 42 4.07 11.17 13.77
CA MET A 42 5.32 11.89 13.65
C MET A 42 5.14 13.28 13.01
N THR A 43 4.28 13.37 11.99
CA THR A 43 4.00 14.65 11.30
C THR A 43 3.23 15.62 12.20
N LEU A 44 2.31 15.14 13.03
CA LEU A 44 1.58 15.96 13.98
C LEU A 44 2.43 16.35 15.19
N TRP A 45 3.41 15.52 15.57
CA TRP A 45 4.37 15.82 16.62
C TRP A 45 5.25 17.02 16.21
N ASP A 46 5.75 17.02 14.98
CA ASP A 46 6.55 18.12 14.44
C ASP A 46 5.99 18.61 13.10
N THR A 47 5.19 19.68 13.18
CA THR A 47 4.54 20.32 12.02
C THR A 47 5.40 21.39 11.36
N SER A 48 6.64 21.62 11.83
CA SER A 48 7.48 22.73 11.38
C SER A 48 7.75 22.70 9.88
N ALA A 49 8.14 21.53 9.35
CA ALA A 49 8.38 21.33 7.92
C ALA A 49 7.11 21.56 7.08
N LEU A 50 5.96 21.13 7.59
CA LEU A 50 4.69 21.28 6.88
C LEU A 50 4.22 22.74 6.83
N LYS A 51 4.40 23.48 7.91
CA LYS A 51 4.14 24.92 7.96
C LYS A 51 5.10 25.70 7.06
N ALA A 52 6.37 25.32 7.02
CA ALA A 52 7.35 25.92 6.13
C ALA A 52 6.97 25.71 4.66
N ALA A 53 6.61 24.49 4.27
CA ALA A 53 6.14 24.18 2.92
C ALA A 53 4.83 24.93 2.57
N ALA A 54 3.87 24.98 3.49
CA ALA A 54 2.63 25.72 3.30
C ALA A 54 2.88 27.22 3.11
N LYS A 55 3.79 27.81 3.88
CA LYS A 55 4.19 29.20 3.75
C LYS A 55 4.87 29.48 2.42
N ASP A 56 5.78 28.61 1.97
CA ASP A 56 6.48 28.74 0.70
C ASP A 56 5.52 28.71 -0.51
N ILE A 57 4.61 27.74 -0.54
CA ILE A 57 3.56 27.64 -1.58
C ILE A 57 2.70 28.90 -1.60
N ALA A 58 2.30 29.36 -0.41
CA ALA A 58 1.37 30.46 -0.28
C ALA A 58 2.06 31.81 -0.64
N GLN A 59 3.32 32.00 -0.26
CA GLN A 59 4.14 33.15 -0.68
C GLN A 59 4.41 33.17 -2.19
N GLY A 60 4.58 32.00 -2.82
CA GLY A 60 4.70 31.90 -4.28
C GLY A 60 3.43 32.27 -5.05
N GLN A 61 2.27 32.27 -4.39
CA GLN A 61 0.96 32.60 -4.98
C GLN A 61 0.43 33.98 -4.57
N ALA A 62 0.90 34.55 -3.46
CA ALA A 62 0.51 35.86 -3.00
C ALA A 62 1.32 36.96 -3.71
N ALA A 63 0.64 37.95 -4.30
CA ALA A 63 1.23 39.16 -4.88
C ALA A 63 1.77 40.12 -3.79
N GLY A 64 2.66 39.63 -2.91
CA GLY A 64 3.36 40.42 -1.89
C GLY A 64 2.61 40.63 -0.57
N GLY A 65 1.48 39.96 -0.33
CA GLY A 65 0.75 40.04 0.95
C GLY A 65 1.24 39.04 2.00
N GLU A 66 1.38 39.48 3.25
CA GLU A 66 1.60 38.56 4.39
C GLU A 66 0.37 37.67 4.58
N ILE A 67 0.63 36.37 4.75
CA ILE A 67 -0.43 35.37 4.88
C ILE A 67 -0.65 35.08 6.37
N PRO A 68 -1.88 35.17 6.88
CA PRO A 68 -2.20 34.87 8.26
C PRO A 68 -1.70 33.49 8.71
N ASP A 69 -1.07 33.43 9.88
CA ASP A 69 -0.58 32.17 10.47
C ASP A 69 -1.71 31.15 10.69
N SER A 70 -2.94 31.61 10.92
CA SER A 70 -4.12 30.75 11.04
C SER A 70 -4.40 29.98 9.74
N LEU A 71 -4.21 30.60 8.57
CA LEU A 71 -4.36 29.94 7.27
C LEU A 71 -3.23 28.94 7.02
N VAL A 72 -1.99 29.30 7.36
CA VAL A 72 -0.83 28.40 7.26
C VAL A 72 -1.03 27.16 8.12
N ASN A 73 -1.48 27.33 9.37
CA ASN A 73 -1.78 26.22 10.27
C ASN A 73 -2.94 25.35 9.75
N ALA A 74 -4.04 25.96 9.30
CA ALA A 74 -5.18 25.23 8.74
C ALA A 74 -4.78 24.40 7.51
N ALA A 75 -4.02 24.99 6.58
CA ALA A 75 -3.51 24.32 5.39
C ALA A 75 -2.60 23.14 5.75
N ALA A 76 -1.73 23.29 6.75
CA ALA A 76 -0.87 22.22 7.22
C ALA A 76 -1.70 21.04 7.76
N TYR A 77 -2.61 21.26 8.71
CA TYR A 77 -3.41 20.17 9.29
C TYR A 77 -4.37 19.52 8.28
N LEU A 78 -4.99 20.31 7.40
CA LEU A 78 -5.80 19.77 6.30
C LEU A 78 -4.95 18.93 5.34
N GLY A 79 -3.71 19.35 5.06
CA GLY A 79 -2.76 18.59 4.26
C GLY A 79 -2.44 17.23 4.87
N VAL A 80 -2.18 17.17 6.19
CA VAL A 80 -1.99 15.88 6.89
C VAL A 80 -3.23 15.02 6.78
N GLY A 81 -4.40 15.57 7.10
CA GLY A 81 -5.67 14.83 7.09
C GLY A 81 -6.00 14.28 5.70
N LEU A 82 -5.87 15.10 4.66
CA LEU A 82 -6.13 14.68 3.28
C LEU A 82 -5.13 13.61 2.81
N SER A 83 -3.84 13.79 3.11
CA SER A 83 -2.81 12.79 2.78
C SER A 83 -3.10 11.44 3.45
N ALA A 84 -3.47 11.46 4.74
CA ALA A 84 -3.85 10.26 5.48
C ALA A 84 -5.09 9.58 4.88
N LEU A 85 -6.12 10.35 4.50
CA LEU A 85 -7.33 9.82 3.86
C LEU A 85 -7.03 9.17 2.51
N ILE A 86 -6.17 9.79 1.70
CA ILE A 86 -5.74 9.22 0.42
C ILE A 86 -4.98 7.90 0.66
N ALA A 87 -4.05 7.89 1.61
CA ALA A 87 -3.26 6.71 1.95
C ALA A 87 -4.15 5.54 2.43
N LEU A 88 -5.14 5.83 3.28
CA LEU A 88 -6.15 4.86 3.72
C LEU A 88 -7.02 4.37 2.55
N GLY A 89 -7.39 5.28 1.63
CA GLY A 89 -8.13 4.93 0.42
C GLY A 89 -7.36 3.95 -0.47
N VAL A 90 -6.04 4.16 -0.63
CA VAL A 90 -5.16 3.23 -1.35
C VAL A 90 -5.10 1.86 -0.66
N VAL A 91 -4.95 1.83 0.67
CA VAL A 91 -4.95 0.56 1.42
C VAL A 91 -6.28 -0.18 1.28
N ALA A 92 -7.40 0.52 1.38
CA ALA A 92 -8.73 -0.06 1.18
C ALA A 92 -8.91 -0.62 -0.24
N LEU A 93 -8.46 0.13 -1.26
CA LEU A 93 -8.45 -0.32 -2.65
C LEU A 93 -7.63 -1.61 -2.81
N LEU A 94 -6.43 -1.66 -2.24
CA LEU A 94 -5.54 -2.82 -2.32
C LEU A 94 -6.11 -4.03 -1.58
N ALA A 95 -6.70 -3.83 -0.40
CA ALA A 95 -7.42 -4.88 0.32
C ALA A 95 -8.59 -5.44 -0.52
N TRP A 96 -9.32 -4.56 -1.21
CA TRP A 96 -10.38 -4.98 -2.12
C TRP A 96 -9.85 -5.73 -3.34
N MET A 97 -8.77 -5.26 -3.97
CA MET A 97 -8.11 -6.00 -5.07
C MET A 97 -7.64 -7.38 -4.61
N LEU A 98 -7.08 -7.47 -3.40
CA LEU A 98 -6.68 -8.76 -2.82
C LEU A 98 -7.86 -9.69 -2.64
N LYS A 99 -9.01 -9.17 -2.19
CA LYS A 99 -10.26 -9.92 -2.10
C LYS A 99 -10.71 -10.43 -3.47
N LEU A 100 -10.67 -9.61 -4.52
CA LEU A 100 -11.04 -10.01 -5.88
C LEU A 100 -10.10 -11.07 -6.46
N LEU A 101 -8.80 -10.94 -6.24
CA LEU A 101 -7.79 -11.91 -6.65
C LEU A 101 -8.00 -13.24 -5.91
N SER A 102 -8.20 -13.19 -4.60
CA SER A 102 -8.36 -14.38 -3.76
C SER A 102 -9.65 -15.15 -4.02
N SER A 103 -10.71 -14.48 -4.44
CA SER A 103 -12.01 -15.10 -4.74
C SER A 103 -12.15 -15.62 -6.17
N GLY A 104 -11.16 -15.41 -7.04
CA GLY A 104 -11.25 -15.80 -8.46
C GLY A 104 -12.34 -15.03 -9.21
N HIS A 105 -12.58 -13.76 -8.82
CA HIS A 105 -13.63 -12.94 -9.42
C HIS A 105 -13.38 -12.73 -10.93
N ARG A 106 -14.41 -12.37 -11.71
CA ARG A 106 -14.27 -11.96 -13.14
C ARG A 106 -13.25 -10.83 -13.36
N ARG A 107 -12.90 -10.08 -12.31
CA ARG A 107 -11.92 -8.98 -12.32
C ARG A 107 -10.56 -9.38 -11.71
N ALA A 108 -10.30 -10.66 -11.49
CA ALA A 108 -9.08 -11.14 -10.84
C ALA A 108 -7.82 -10.81 -11.66
N ALA A 109 -7.89 -10.80 -12.99
CA ALA A 109 -6.79 -10.33 -13.86
C ALA A 109 -6.42 -8.86 -13.58
N VAL A 110 -7.42 -7.97 -13.49
CA VAL A 110 -7.20 -6.55 -13.17
C VAL A 110 -6.62 -6.40 -11.77
N ALA A 111 -7.18 -7.11 -10.79
CA ALA A 111 -6.67 -7.11 -9.43
C ALA A 111 -5.21 -7.59 -9.34
N ARG A 112 -4.85 -8.63 -10.09
CA ARG A 112 -3.48 -9.14 -10.19
C ARG A 112 -2.52 -8.08 -10.72
N ARG A 113 -2.89 -7.39 -11.81
CA ARG A 113 -2.08 -6.34 -12.42
C ARG A 113 -1.90 -5.15 -11.47
N ALA A 114 -2.97 -4.73 -10.79
CA ALA A 114 -2.89 -3.70 -9.76
C ALA A 114 -1.96 -4.12 -8.60
N ILE A 115 -2.12 -5.33 -8.07
CA ILE A 115 -1.25 -5.89 -7.02
C ILE A 115 0.20 -5.93 -7.47
N MET A 116 0.47 -6.30 -8.72
CA MET A 116 1.84 -6.31 -9.27
C MET A 116 2.45 -4.91 -9.34
N ILE A 117 1.71 -3.92 -9.83
CA ILE A 117 2.18 -2.52 -9.91
C ILE A 117 2.50 -1.99 -8.51
N PHE A 118 1.58 -2.17 -7.56
CA PHE A 118 1.81 -1.73 -6.19
C PHE A 118 2.90 -2.54 -5.50
N ALA A 119 3.01 -3.85 -5.74
CA ALA A 119 4.12 -4.64 -5.21
C ALA A 119 5.48 -4.08 -5.64
N PHE A 120 5.60 -3.70 -6.91
CA PHE A 120 6.81 -3.05 -7.41
C PHE A 120 7.06 -1.70 -6.72
N TYR A 121 6.02 -0.85 -6.61
CA TYR A 121 6.12 0.44 -5.91
C TYR A 121 6.56 0.27 -4.45
N PHE A 122 5.95 -0.64 -3.69
CA PHE A 122 6.29 -0.90 -2.29
C PHE A 122 7.72 -1.42 -2.13
N ALA A 123 8.19 -2.27 -3.04
CA ALA A 123 9.56 -2.78 -3.02
C ALA A 123 10.59 -1.65 -3.27
N VAL A 124 10.37 -0.81 -4.29
CA VAL A 124 11.23 0.35 -4.56
C VAL A 124 11.18 1.35 -3.41
N ARG A 125 9.99 1.63 -2.88
CA ARG A 125 9.81 2.55 -1.74
C ARG A 125 10.61 2.08 -0.53
N ALA A 126 10.54 0.79 -0.20
CA ALA A 126 11.33 0.21 0.89
C ALA A 126 12.85 0.32 0.65
N ALA A 127 13.31 0.18 -0.60
CA ALA A 127 14.71 0.41 -0.92
C ALA A 127 15.14 1.87 -0.71
N MET A 128 14.24 2.84 -0.88
CA MET A 128 14.51 4.26 -0.62
C MET A 128 14.54 4.60 0.88
N VAL A 129 13.92 3.80 1.74
CA VAL A 129 13.93 4.05 3.21
C VAL A 129 15.35 4.10 3.76
N VAL A 130 16.27 3.30 3.22
CA VAL A 130 17.66 3.24 3.71
C VAL A 130 18.47 4.50 3.39
N THR A 131 18.00 5.34 2.47
CA THR A 131 18.66 6.60 2.11
C THR A 131 18.13 7.78 2.92
N LEU A 132 17.07 7.57 3.72
CA LEU A 132 16.44 8.61 4.51
C LEU A 132 17.30 8.95 5.73
N VAL A 133 17.77 10.21 5.79
CA VAL A 133 18.42 10.75 6.98
C VAL A 133 17.37 11.52 7.79
N PRO A 134 17.12 11.18 9.06
CA PRO A 134 16.25 11.96 9.92
C PRO A 134 16.76 13.41 10.00
N GLY A 135 15.92 14.38 9.60
CA GLY A 135 16.26 15.80 9.76
C GLY A 135 16.30 16.20 11.24
N SER A 136 16.73 17.44 11.52
CA SER A 136 16.60 18.02 12.87
C SER A 136 15.13 18.25 13.19
N THR A 137 14.47 17.22 13.69
CA THR A 137 13.06 17.23 14.09
C THR A 137 12.94 17.04 15.60
N GLY A 138 11.82 17.44 16.17
CA GLY A 138 11.48 17.13 17.56
C GLY A 138 11.11 15.66 17.81
N VAL A 139 11.10 14.81 16.77
CA VAL A 139 10.66 13.42 16.84
C VAL A 139 11.82 12.51 17.28
N PRO A 140 11.62 11.66 18.30
CA PRO A 140 12.68 10.75 18.75
C PRO A 140 13.12 9.77 17.65
N VAL A 141 14.43 9.53 17.53
CA VAL A 141 15.01 8.70 16.46
C VAL A 141 14.44 7.27 16.40
N GLY A 142 14.00 6.75 17.55
CA GLY A 142 13.38 5.43 17.65
C GLY A 142 12.11 5.29 16.79
N PHE A 143 11.33 6.35 16.63
CA PHE A 143 10.13 6.31 15.78
C PHE A 143 10.49 6.11 14.30
N TYR A 144 11.52 6.80 13.81
CA TYR A 144 12.02 6.62 12.45
C TYR A 144 12.58 5.20 12.22
N ALA A 145 13.28 4.64 13.21
CA ALA A 145 13.80 3.27 13.13
C ALA A 145 12.69 2.22 13.06
N VAL A 146 11.65 2.37 13.90
CA VAL A 146 10.48 1.48 13.89
C VAL A 146 9.72 1.62 12.58
N ASP A 147 9.42 2.85 12.16
CA ASP A 147 8.68 3.11 10.93
C ASP A 147 9.43 2.56 9.69
N GLY A 148 10.72 2.84 9.58
CA GLY A 148 11.55 2.31 8.51
C GLY A 148 11.59 0.78 8.49
N SER A 149 11.65 0.13 9.66
CA SER A 149 11.61 -1.33 9.78
C SER A 149 10.28 -1.92 9.27
N VAL A 150 9.16 -1.29 9.62
CA VAL A 150 7.82 -1.69 9.16
C VAL A 150 7.71 -1.52 7.63
N GLN A 151 8.23 -0.43 7.07
CA GLN A 151 8.27 -0.20 5.63
C GLN A 151 9.12 -1.24 4.90
N ILE A 152 10.29 -1.61 5.45
CA ILE A 152 11.15 -2.66 4.88
C ILE A 152 10.43 -4.01 4.89
N LEU A 153 9.76 -4.37 6.00
CA LEU A 153 8.97 -5.59 6.09
C LEU A 153 7.87 -5.64 5.01
N ALA A 154 7.13 -4.53 4.82
CA ALA A 154 6.14 -4.40 3.77
C ALA A 154 6.77 -4.54 2.36
N GLY A 155 7.92 -3.91 2.12
CA GLY A 155 8.65 -3.99 0.85
C GLY A 155 9.14 -5.39 0.51
N VAL A 156 9.66 -6.13 1.50
CA VAL A 156 10.07 -7.53 1.31
C VAL A 156 8.87 -8.41 0.96
N GLY A 157 7.75 -8.26 1.66
CA GLY A 157 6.51 -8.97 1.32
C GLY A 157 6.01 -8.64 -0.10
N ALA A 158 6.09 -7.36 -0.47
CA ALA A 158 5.76 -6.91 -1.81
C ALA A 158 6.67 -7.55 -2.89
N ALA A 159 8.00 -7.57 -2.66
CA ALA A 159 8.96 -8.21 -3.56
C ALA A 159 8.70 -9.73 -3.71
N VAL A 160 8.40 -10.43 -2.61
CA VAL A 160 8.03 -11.85 -2.63
C VAL A 160 6.77 -12.08 -3.47
N THR A 161 5.80 -11.17 -3.42
CA THR A 161 4.58 -11.27 -4.24
C THR A 161 4.90 -11.23 -5.73
N LEU A 162 5.87 -10.41 -6.17
CA LEU A 162 6.25 -10.35 -7.57
C LEU A 162 6.68 -11.72 -8.11
N VAL A 163 7.24 -12.60 -7.28
CA VAL A 163 7.56 -13.98 -7.69
C VAL A 163 6.30 -14.82 -7.89
N PHE A 164 5.34 -14.74 -6.97
CA PHE A 164 4.12 -15.56 -7.02
C PHE A 164 3.10 -15.07 -8.07
N VAL A 165 3.11 -13.79 -8.41
CA VAL A 165 2.15 -13.20 -9.35
C VAL A 165 2.33 -13.67 -10.79
N PHE A 166 3.53 -14.17 -11.14
CA PHE A 166 3.86 -14.74 -12.45
C PHE A 166 3.79 -16.27 -12.50
N ARG A 167 3.51 -16.95 -11.38
CA ARG A 167 3.34 -18.41 -11.38
C ARG A 167 2.18 -18.80 -12.29
N ARG A 168 2.36 -19.86 -13.07
CA ARG A 168 1.35 -20.38 -14.01
C ARG A 168 0.00 -20.62 -13.32
N GLU A 169 0.01 -21.17 -12.11
CA GLU A 169 -1.18 -21.34 -11.27
C GLU A 169 -1.96 -20.04 -11.05
N THR A 170 -1.25 -18.95 -10.75
CA THR A 170 -1.86 -17.62 -10.57
C THR A 170 -2.42 -17.09 -11.88
N LEU A 171 -1.68 -17.25 -12.98
CA LEU A 171 -2.13 -16.81 -14.30
C LEU A 171 -3.39 -17.56 -14.75
N ALA A 172 -3.43 -18.88 -14.55
CA ALA A 172 -4.58 -19.72 -14.87
C ALA A 172 -5.79 -19.34 -14.01
N TRP A 173 -5.58 -19.16 -12.70
CA TRP A 173 -6.63 -18.74 -11.77
C TRP A 173 -7.24 -17.37 -12.10
N THR A 174 -6.42 -16.45 -12.61
CA THR A 174 -6.88 -15.11 -13.00
C THR A 174 -7.43 -15.04 -14.42
N GLY A 175 -7.41 -16.14 -15.17
CA GLY A 175 -7.88 -16.22 -16.55
C GLY A 175 -6.94 -15.59 -17.58
N GLU A 176 -5.68 -15.34 -17.23
CA GLU A 176 -4.66 -14.77 -18.13
C GLU A 176 -4.04 -15.82 -19.06
N ILE A 177 -4.10 -17.10 -18.65
CA ILE A 177 -3.76 -18.25 -19.50
C ILE A 177 -4.90 -19.27 -19.42
N LYS A 178 -5.11 -20.05 -20.49
CA LYS A 178 -5.92 -21.28 -20.37
C LYS A 178 -5.20 -22.22 -19.40
N GLY A 179 -5.91 -22.74 -18.41
CA GLY A 179 -5.38 -23.81 -17.56
C GLY A 179 -4.91 -24.95 -18.46
N ALA A 180 -3.75 -25.54 -18.16
CA ALA A 180 -3.32 -26.74 -18.86
C ALA A 180 -4.37 -27.82 -18.58
N GLU A 181 -5.14 -28.18 -19.62
CA GLU A 181 -5.92 -29.42 -19.66
C GLU A 181 -4.99 -30.63 -19.59
#